data_AF-A0A178WWE9-F1
#
_entry.id   AF-A0A178WWE9-F1
#
_cell.length_a   1.000
_cell.length_b   1.000
_cell.length_c   1.000
_cell.angle_alpha   90.00
_cell.angle_beta   90.00
_cell.angle_gamma   90.00
#
_symmetry.space_group_name_H-M   'P 1'
#
loop_
_entity.id
_entity.type
_entity.pdbx_description
1 polymer ?
#
loop_
_entity_poly.entity_id
_entity_poly.type
_entity_poly.pdbx_seq_one_letter_code
_entity_poly.pdbx_strand_id
1 'polypeptide(L)' 'MVLVTEAWSAHRLVRPFLGVGVLGGFTTFSTYAVEARNLLQPDTVPLAFGYLGGTLAAALLAVLLGHAITRKLVPVEAAV' A
#
# COMPACT_ATOMS: atom_id res chain seq x y z
N MET A 1 4.79 5.90 -6.52
CA MET A 1 4.20 6.85 -7.50
C MET A 1 5.04 8.09 -7.67
N VAL A 2 5.49 8.73 -6.58
CA VAL A 2 6.40 9.89 -6.59
C VAL A 2 7.49 9.81 -7.67
N LEU A 3 8.29 8.74 -7.74
CA LEU A 3 9.33 8.58 -8.78
C LEU A 3 8.79 8.58 -10.23
N VAL A 4 7.65 7.93 -10.46
CA VAL A 4 7.03 7.77 -11.79
C VAL A 4 6.32 9.07 -12.22
N THR A 5 5.89 9.91 -11.28
CA THR A 5 5.12 11.13 -11.54
C THR A 5 5.92 12.41 -11.42
N GLU A 6 6.95 12.44 -10.56
CA GLU A 6 7.66 13.65 -10.17
C GLU A 6 9.15 13.63 -10.54
N ALA A 7 9.76 12.45 -10.71
CA ALA A 7 11.19 12.37 -10.98
C ALA A 7 11.50 12.11 -12.45
N TRP A 8 10.78 11.19 -13.11
CA TRP A 8 11.14 10.70 -14.44
C TRP A 8 9.98 10.87 -15.44
N SER A 9 10.27 11.20 -16.70
CA SER A 9 9.33 11.05 -17.84
C SER A 9 9.11 9.56 -18.12
N ALA A 10 8.31 8.92 -17.27
CA ALA A 10 8.03 7.50 -17.38
C ALA A 10 6.93 7.25 -18.41
N HIS A 11 7.06 6.16 -19.18
CA HIS A 11 6.04 5.76 -20.14
C HIS A 11 4.69 5.54 -19.45
N ARG A 12 3.58 5.93 -20.10
CA ARG A 12 2.23 5.96 -19.50
C ARG A 12 1.82 4.63 -18.84
N LEU A 13 2.35 3.50 -19.33
CA LEU A 13 2.06 2.15 -18.83
C LEU A 13 2.81 1.76 -17.55
N VAL A 14 3.88 2.46 -17.18
CA VAL A 14 4.66 2.14 -15.96
C VAL A 14 3.80 2.30 -14.71
N ARG A 15 2.95 3.33 -14.68
CA ARG A 15 2.03 3.59 -13.57
C ARG A 15 1.00 2.48 -13.36
N PRO A 16 0.18 2.08 -14.35
CA PRO A 16 -0.76 0.98 -14.19
C PRO A 16 -0.05 -0.38 -14.01
N PHE A 17 1.08 -0.63 -14.67
CA PHE A 17 1.83 -1.88 -14.49
C PHE A 17 2.27 -2.08 -13.03
N LEU A 18 2.91 -1.07 -12.42
CA LEU A 18 3.36 -1.18 -11.04
C LEU A 18 2.21 -1.02 -10.04
N GLY A 19 1.30 -0.07 -10.27
CA GLY A 19 0.21 0.23 -9.34
C GLY A 19 -0.90 -0.82 -9.33
N VAL A 20 -1.52 -1.05 -10.50
CA VAL A 20 -2.65 -1.98 -10.62
C VAL A 20 -2.14 -3.42 -10.77
N GLY A 21 -1.06 -3.62 -11.53
CA GLY A 21 -0.50 -4.96 -11.77
C GLY A 21 0.27 -5.51 -10.57
N VAL A 22 1.51 -5.05 -10.37
CA VAL A 22 2.43 -5.63 -9.37
C VAL A 22 1.93 -5.40 -7.95
N LEU A 23 1.68 -4.15 -7.54
CA LEU A 23 1.21 -3.85 -6.19
C LEU A 23 -0.19 -4.43 -5.96
N GLY A 24 -1.08 -4.34 -6.95
CA GLY A 24 -2.42 -4.92 -6.86
C GLY A 24 -2.39 -6.45 -6.70
N GLY A 25 -1.53 -7.16 -7.42
CA GLY A 25 -1.38 -8.62 -7.31
C GLY A 25 -0.57 -9.09 -6.08
N PHE A 26 0.34 -8.26 -5.57
CA PHE A 26 1.07 -8.53 -4.33
C PHE A 26 0.17 -8.40 -3.09
N THR A 27 -0.78 -7.46 -3.10
CA THR A 27 -1.76 -7.30 -2.02
C THR A 27 -3.00 -8.17 -2.23
N THR A 28 -3.61 -8.69 -1.16
CA THR A 28 -4.83 -9.49 -1.25
C THR A 28 -5.90 -9.02 -0.26
N PHE A 29 -6.99 -8.47 -0.77
CA PHE A 29 -8.14 -8.11 0.06
C PHE A 29 -9.02 -9.33 0.40
N SER A 30 -9.11 -10.31 -0.50
CA SER A 30 -9.93 -11.50 -0.29
C SER A 30 -9.41 -12.35 0.86
N THR A 31 -8.10 -12.56 0.94
CA THR A 31 -7.47 -13.28 2.05
C THR A 31 -7.70 -12.54 3.36
N TYR A 32 -7.46 -11.23 3.38
CA TYR A 32 -7.70 -10.37 4.54
C TYR A 32 -9.16 -10.45 5.05
N ALA A 33 -10.14 -10.44 4.15
CA ALA A 33 -11.56 -10.56 4.50
C ALA A 33 -11.91 -11.96 5.04
N VAL A 34 -11.37 -13.02 4.45
CA VAL A 34 -11.59 -14.40 4.91
C VAL A 34 -10.95 -14.61 6.29
N GLU A 35 -9.74 -14.10 6.53
CA GLU A 35 -9.07 -14.19 7.83
C GLU A 35 -9.84 -13.43 8.91
N ALA A 36 -10.29 -12.20 8.61
CA ALA A 36 -11.14 -11.44 9.53
C ALA A 36 -12.44 -12.18 9.85
N ARG A 37 -13.10 -12.78 8.84
CA ARG A 37 -14.29 -13.61 9.04
C ARG A 37 -14.02 -14.83 9.90
N ASN A 38 -12.88 -15.50 9.71
CA ASN A 38 -12.50 -16.67 10.51
C ASN A 38 -12.28 -16.33 11.98
N LEU A 39 -11.91 -15.08 12.29
CA LEU A 39 -11.75 -14.55 13.65
C LEU A 39 -13.07 -14.10 14.30
N LEU A 40 -14.20 -14.11 13.58
CA LEU A 40 -15.53 -13.80 14.15
C LEU A 40 -16.11 -14.99 14.91
N GLN A 41 -15.34 -15.52 15.86
CA GLN A 41 -15.74 -16.55 16.81
C GLN A 41 -15.86 -15.91 18.20
N PRO A 42 -16.73 -16.41 19.11
CA PRO A 42 -17.06 -15.74 20.37
C PRO A 42 -15.85 -15.35 21.23
N ASP A 43 -14.79 -16.14 21.16
CA ASP A 43 -13.53 -15.99 21.90
C ASP A 43 -12.50 -15.10 21.17
N THR A 44 -12.59 -14.95 19.85
CA THR A 44 -11.60 -14.21 19.04
C THR A 44 -12.12 -12.91 18.42
N VAL A 45 -13.36 -12.49 18.69
CA VAL A 45 -13.92 -11.24 18.15
C VAL A 45 -13.00 -10.02 18.34
N PRO A 46 -12.39 -9.78 19.52
CA PRO A 46 -11.46 -8.66 19.67
C PRO A 46 -10.24 -8.75 18.73
N LEU A 47 -9.76 -9.96 18.45
CA LEU A 47 -8.68 -10.19 17.49
C LEU A 47 -9.11 -9.88 16.07
N ALA A 48 -10.37 -10.13 15.68
CA ALA A 48 -10.89 -9.74 14.37
C ALA A 48 -10.79 -8.22 14.17
N PHE A 49 -11.22 -7.43 15.14
CA PHE A 49 -11.11 -5.97 15.08
C PHE A 49 -9.67 -5.47 15.14
N GLY A 50 -8.84 -6.09 15.97
CA GLY A 50 -7.41 -5.80 16.04
C GLY A 50 -6.68 -6.10 14.73
N TYR A 51 -7.00 -7.24 14.10
CA TYR A 51 -6.48 -7.63 12.79
C TYR A 51 -6.93 -6.67 11.69
N LEU A 52 -8.23 -6.30 11.68
CA LEU A 52 -8.77 -5.36 10.71
C LEU A 52 -8.12 -3.97 10.84
N GLY A 53 -8.21 -3.38 12.03
CA GLY A 53 -7.69 -2.04 12.29
C GLY A 53 -6.16 -1.97 12.19
N GLY A 54 -5.47 -2.98 12.75
CA GLY A 54 -4.02 -3.06 12.76
C GLY A 54 -3.42 -3.19 11.36
N THR A 55 -4.00 -4.06 10.52
CA THR A 55 -3.53 -4.22 9.14
C THR A 55 -3.75 -2.95 8.33
N LEU A 56 -4.92 -2.32 8.46
CA LEU A 56 -5.21 -1.05 7.77
C LEU A 56 -4.26 0.06 8.22
N ALA A 57 -4.04 0.22 9.53
CA ALA A 57 -3.14 1.21 10.07
C ALA A 57 -1.70 0.98 9.61
N ALA A 58 -1.21 -0.27 9.67
CA ALA A 58 0.12 -0.63 9.20
C ALA A 58 0.32 -0.34 7.71
N ALA A 59 -0.69 -0.66 6.87
CA ALA A 59 -0.65 -0.38 5.44
C ALA A 59 -0.58 1.14 5.16
N LEU A 60 -1.41 1.94 5.85
CA LEU A 60 -1.39 3.40 5.72
C LEU A 60 -0.05 3.98 6.18
N LEU A 61 0.49 3.52 7.31
CA LEU A 61 1.81 3.94 7.79
C LEU A 61 2.91 3.59 6.78
N ALA A 62 2.89 2.40 6.20
CA ALA A 62 3.86 2.01 5.17
C ALA A 62 3.79 2.93 3.94
N VAL A 63 2.58 3.29 3.49
CA VAL A 63 2.39 4.25 2.39
C VAL A 63 2.92 5.63 2.74
N LEU A 64 2.59 6.14 3.93
CA LEU A 64 3.05 7.45 4.42
C LEU A 64 4.58 7.50 4.52
N LEU A 65 5.18 6.47 5.10
CA LEU A 65 6.64 6.35 5.22
C LEU A 65 7.29 6.27 3.84
N GLY A 66 6.79 5.40 2.94
CA GLY A 66 7.32 5.29 1.59
C GLY A 66 7.25 6.62 0.84
N HIS A 67 6.13 7.35 0.95
CA HIS A 67 5.98 8.67 0.34
C HIS A 67 6.95 9.69 0.93
N ALA A 68 7.03 9.81 2.27
CA ALA A 68 7.89 10.77 2.96
C ALA A 68 9.37 10.50 2.70
N ILE A 69 9.79 9.24 2.74
CA ILE A 69 11.17 8.82 2.47
C ILE A 69 11.54 9.12 1.01
N THR A 70 10.68 8.75 0.05
CA THR A 70 10.97 8.99 -1.37
C THR A 70 11.14 10.49 -1.65
N ARG A 71 10.29 11.34 -1.10
CA ARG A 71 10.41 12.81 -1.27
C ARG A 71 11.64 13.41 -0.60
N LYS A 72 12.10 12.83 0.51
CA LYS A 72 13.34 13.29 1.17
C LYS A 72 14.60 12.87 0.41
N LEU A 73 14.59 11.69 -0.20
CA LEU A 73 15.77 11.11 -0.86
C LEU A 73 15.91 11.50 -2.34
N VAL A 74 14.81 11.87 -3.00
CA VAL A 74 14.81 12.27 -4.40
C VAL A 74 14.80 13.80 -4.45
N PRO A 75 15.94 14.47 -4.71
CA PRO A 75 15.94 15.91 -4.96
C PRO A 75 15.08 16.22 -6.19
N VAL A 76 14.21 17.23 -6.08
CA VAL A 76 13.40 17.74 -7.20
C VAL A 76 14.32 18.55 -8.12
N GLU A 77 15.25 17.87 -8.79
CA GLU A 77 16.18 18.46 -9.74
C GLU A 77 16.34 17.48 -10.91
N ALA A 78 15.33 17.49 -11.80
CA ALA A 78 15.43 17.19 -13.24
C ALA A 78 14.03 16.88 -13.82
N ALA A 79 13.22 17.91 -14.05
CA ALA A 79 12.17 17.89 -15.07
C ALA A 79 11.66 19.32 -15.32
N VAL A 80 12.49 20.14 -15.98
CA VAL A 80 12.01 21.15 -16.92
C VAL A 80 12.22 20.58 -18.31
#